data_AF-A0A0X8I8Z7-F1
#
_entry.id   AF-A0A0X8I8Z7-F1
#
_cell.length_a   1.000
_cell.length_b   1.000
_cell.length_c   1.000
_cell.angle_alpha   90.00
_cell.angle_beta   90.00
_cell.angle_gamma   90.00
#
_symmetry.space_group_name_H-M   'P 1'
#
loop_
_entity.id
_entity.type
_entity.pdbx_description
1 polymer ?
#
loop_
_entity_poly.entity_id
_entity_poly.type
_entity_poly.pdbx_seq_one_letter_code
_entity_poly.pdbx_strand_id
1 'polypeptide(L)'
;MEDALLRLLSRVVELEGRAPESIADGSMEEALRELAEALRDREEGGQQVVRRPYVGVSTEVRLLSEMALALRLRMLQTGRQNVSGLSYFYHRLDEVISSLMDNGVGRAKAEKLQ
;
A
#
# COMPACT_ATOMS: atom_id res chain seq x y z
N MET A 1 -2.20 18.29 -1.68
CA MET A 1 -1.45 17.22 -0.99
C MET A 1 -2.37 16.02 -0.72
N GLU A 2 -3.60 16.26 -0.24
CA GLU A 2 -4.65 15.23 -0.12
C GLU A 2 -5.01 14.56 -1.46
N ASP A 3 -5.08 15.34 -2.55
CA ASP A 3 -5.30 14.78 -3.89
C ASP A 3 -4.19 13.83 -4.36
N ALA A 4 -2.95 13.98 -3.88
CA ALA A 4 -1.85 13.11 -4.29
C ALA A 4 -1.94 11.74 -3.62
N LEU A 5 -2.25 11.71 -2.32
CA LEU A 5 -2.45 10.47 -1.59
C LEU A 5 -3.66 9.67 -2.12
N LEU A 6 -4.77 10.35 -2.41
CA LEU A 6 -5.95 9.73 -3.01
C LEU A 6 -5.65 9.15 -4.39
N ARG A 7 -4.86 9.85 -5.22
CA ARG A 7 -4.40 9.32 -6.52
C ARG A 7 -3.54 8.08 -6.36
N LEU A 8 -2.59 8.07 -5.41
CA LEU A 8 -1.75 6.91 -5.15
C LEU A 8 -2.55 5.72 -4.63
N LEU A 9 -3.50 5.94 -3.71
CA LEU A 9 -4.39 4.89 -3.22
C LEU A 9 -5.27 4.33 -4.35
N SER A 10 -5.84 5.20 -5.19
CA SER A 10 -6.66 4.77 -6.34
C SER A 10 -5.84 3.93 -7.33
N ARG A 11 -4.58 4.32 -7.59
CA ARG A 11 -3.65 3.55 -8.42
C ARG A 11 -3.39 2.16 -7.84
N VAL A 12 -3.21 2.04 -6.52
CA VAL A 12 -3.02 0.74 -5.86
C VAL A 12 -4.27 -0.15 -6.00
N VAL A 13 -5.47 0.41 -5.80
CA VAL A 13 -6.75 -0.30 -5.99
C VAL A 13 -6.93 -0.78 -7.44
N GLU A 14 -6.61 0.06 -8.42
CA GLU A 14 -6.66 -0.34 -9.83
C GLU A 14 -5.69 -1.49 -10.14
N LEU A 15 -4.49 -1.47 -9.55
CA LEU A 15 -3.48 -2.51 -9.73
C LEU A 15 -3.83 -3.82 -9.01
N GLU A 16 -4.54 -3.74 -7.88
CA GLU A 16 -5.06 -4.92 -7.18
C GLU A 16 -6.03 -5.69 -8.08
N GLY A 17 -6.93 -4.97 -8.77
CA GLY A 17 -7.86 -5.57 -9.74
C GLY A 17 -7.18 -6.16 -10.99
N ARG A 18 -5.88 -5.89 -11.20
CA ARG A 18 -5.06 -6.37 -12.33
C ARG A 18 -4.00 -7.39 -11.93
N ALA A 19 -4.14 -7.97 -10.75
CA ALA A 19 -3.17 -8.92 -10.26
C ALA A 19 -3.58 -10.36 -10.69
N PRO A 20 -2.61 -11.25 -11.00
CA PRO A 20 -1.19 -11.18 -10.67
C PRO A 20 -0.31 -10.39 -11.66
N GLU A 21 -0.85 -9.86 -12.75
CA GLU A 21 -0.08 -9.19 -13.81
C GLU A 21 0.65 -7.94 -13.30
N SER A 22 -0.02 -7.14 -12.46
CA SER A 22 0.56 -5.95 -11.82
C SER A 22 1.74 -6.26 -10.88
N ILE A 23 1.78 -7.46 -10.31
CA ILE A 23 2.92 -7.94 -9.52
C ILE A 23 4.02 -8.38 -10.48
N ALA A 24 3.67 -9.10 -11.54
CA ALA A 24 4.64 -9.62 -12.52
C ALA A 24 5.41 -8.51 -13.25
N ASP A 25 4.73 -7.42 -13.63
CA ASP A 25 5.35 -6.27 -14.32
C ASP A 25 6.01 -5.25 -13.38
N GLY A 26 5.86 -5.42 -12.06
CA GLY A 26 6.45 -4.55 -11.03
C GLY A 26 5.68 -3.27 -10.74
N SER A 27 4.54 -3.03 -11.40
CA SER A 27 3.74 -1.83 -11.17
C SER A 27 3.13 -1.76 -9.77
N MET A 28 2.74 -2.91 -9.19
CA MET A 28 2.23 -3.01 -7.82
C MET A 28 3.30 -2.66 -6.78
N GLU A 29 4.51 -3.17 -6.96
CA GLU A 29 5.68 -2.86 -6.12
C GLU A 29 5.93 -1.34 -6.11
N GLU A 30 6.01 -0.72 -7.29
CA GLU A 30 6.25 0.71 -7.42
C GLU A 30 5.14 1.55 -6.77
N ALA A 31 3.88 1.22 -7.03
CA ALA A 31 2.75 1.98 -6.50
C ALA A 31 2.66 1.90 -4.97
N LEU A 32 2.95 0.74 -4.38
CA LEU A 32 2.99 0.58 -2.92
C LEU A 32 4.16 1.35 -2.31
N ARG A 33 5.33 1.38 -2.98
CA ARG A 33 6.48 2.19 -2.52
C ARG A 33 6.16 3.68 -2.50
N GLU A 34 5.61 4.21 -3.60
CA GLU A 34 5.19 5.61 -3.69
C GLU A 34 4.13 5.96 -2.62
N LEU A 35 3.14 5.07 -2.41
CA LEU A 35 2.13 5.26 -1.39
C LEU A 35 2.72 5.25 0.03
N ALA A 36 3.66 4.36 0.31
CA ALA A 36 4.34 4.29 1.61
C ALA A 36 5.12 5.57 1.93
N GLU A 37 5.82 6.13 0.94
CA GLU A 37 6.55 7.41 1.07
C GLU A 37 5.59 8.56 1.37
N ALA A 38 4.50 8.69 0.61
CA ALA A 38 3.49 9.72 0.84
C ALA A 38 2.82 9.61 2.21
N LEU A 39 2.56 8.39 2.68
CA LEU A 39 2.01 8.15 4.01
C LEU A 39 3.02 8.50 5.11
N ARG A 40 4.30 8.20 4.89
CA ARG A 40 5.38 8.50 5.83
C ARG A 40 5.50 10.01 6.05
N ASP A 41 5.49 10.81 4.99
CA ASP A 41 5.56 12.28 5.09
C ASP A 41 4.39 12.84 5.90
N ARG A 42 3.19 12.26 5.73
CA ARG A 42 1.99 12.64 6.51
C ARG A 42 2.09 12.23 7.97
N GLU A 43 2.69 11.08 8.24
CA GLU A 43 2.92 10.55 9.58
C GLU A 43 3.98 11.35 10.36
N GLU A 44 5.04 11.80 9.69
CA GLU A 44 6.13 12.57 10.29
C GLU A 44 5.72 14.02 10.62
N GLY A 45 4.72 14.58 9.95
CA GLY A 45 4.17 15.92 10.24
C GLY A 45 3.37 16.06 11.55
N GLY A 46 3.13 14.96 12.29
CA GLY A 46 2.16 14.92 13.38
C GLY A 46 2.66 15.17 14.81
N GLN A 47 3.95 14.94 15.12
CA GLN A 47 4.65 15.27 16.38
C GLN A 47 5.94 14.43 16.43
N GLN A 48 7.04 15.04 16.91
CA GLN A 48 8.28 14.34 17.28
C GLN A 48 8.07 13.45 18.51
N VAL A 49 7.29 12.39 18.36
CA VAL A 49 7.24 11.29 19.35
C VAL A 49 8.23 10.25 18.89
N VAL A 50 9.09 9.75 19.80
CA VAL A 50 9.95 8.59 19.54
C VAL A 50 9.06 7.43 19.09
N ARG A 51 8.96 7.22 17.78
CA ARG A 51 8.12 6.16 17.22
C ARG A 51 8.83 4.83 17.42
N ARG A 52 8.06 3.83 17.86
CA ARG A 52 8.53 2.45 17.87
C ARG A 52 8.90 2.05 16.44
N PRO A 53 10.05 1.40 16.22
CA PRO A 53 10.39 0.90 14.90
C PRO A 53 9.30 -0.07 14.42
N TYR A 54 9.01 -0.06 13.12
CA TYR A 54 8.01 -0.91 12.45
C TYR A 54 6.55 -0.63 12.81
N VAL A 55 6.22 0.60 13.19
CA VAL A 55 4.85 1.00 13.50
C VAL A 55 4.41 2.13 12.57
N GLY A 56 3.18 2.02 12.06
CA GLY A 56 2.57 3.00 11.18
C GLY A 56 2.10 2.39 9.88
N VAL A 57 1.07 2.98 9.28
CA VAL A 57 0.47 2.50 8.04
C VAL A 57 1.46 2.63 6.89
N SER A 58 2.31 3.67 6.91
CA SER A 58 3.45 3.83 6.00
C SER A 58 4.38 2.61 6.00
N THR A 59 4.62 2.01 7.17
CA THR A 59 5.49 0.84 7.30
C THR A 59 4.79 -0.42 6.78
N GLU A 60 3.50 -0.61 7.10
CA GLU A 60 2.72 -1.74 6.60
C GLU A 60 2.67 -1.76 5.06
N VAL A 61 2.42 -0.60 4.46
CA VAL A 61 2.38 -0.46 2.99
C VAL A 61 3.77 -0.71 2.39
N ARG A 62 4.85 -0.26 3.06
CA ARG A 62 6.21 -0.59 2.61
C ARG A 62 6.50 -2.09 2.66
N LEU A 63 6.07 -2.78 3.71
CA LEU A 63 6.23 -4.24 3.80
C LEU A 63 5.46 -4.96 2.69
N LEU A 64 4.28 -4.47 2.32
CA LEU A 64 3.54 -4.97 1.16
C LEU A 64 4.31 -4.75 -0.15
N SER A 65 4.97 -3.59 -0.33
CA SER A 65 5.86 -3.36 -1.48
C SER A 65 6.98 -4.40 -1.57
N GLU A 66 7.67 -4.67 -0.47
CA GLU A 66 8.74 -5.68 -0.42
C GLU A 66 8.21 -7.09 -0.67
N MET A 67 7.00 -7.41 -0.20
CA MET A 67 6.34 -8.67 -0.52
C MET A 67 5.98 -8.78 -2.00
N ALA A 68 5.49 -7.70 -2.64
CA ALA A 68 5.21 -7.68 -4.07
C ALA A 68 6.49 -7.93 -4.88
N LEU A 69 7.63 -7.32 -4.50
CA LEU A 69 8.94 -7.61 -5.09
C LEU A 69 9.32 -9.08 -4.93
N ALA A 70 9.20 -9.64 -3.73
CA ALA A 70 9.55 -11.03 -3.47
C ALA A 70 8.69 -12.00 -4.30
N LEU A 71 7.39 -11.72 -4.45
CA LEU A 71 6.48 -12.48 -5.29
C LEU A 71 6.88 -12.36 -6.77
N ARG A 72 7.18 -11.16 -7.26
CA ARG A 72 7.64 -10.91 -8.63
C ARG A 72 8.91 -11.69 -8.94
N LEU A 73 9.91 -11.64 -8.06
CA LEU A 73 11.14 -12.42 -8.19
C LEU A 73 10.85 -13.92 -8.25
N ARG A 74 9.91 -14.41 -7.44
CA ARG A 74 9.50 -15.82 -7.47
C ARG A 74 8.79 -16.19 -8.78
N MET A 75 7.96 -15.29 -9.31
CA MET A 75 7.31 -15.49 -10.61
C MET A 75 8.35 -15.58 -11.72
N LEU A 76 9.33 -14.68 -11.73
CA LEU A 76 10.44 -14.68 -12.69
C LEU A 76 11.27 -15.97 -12.60
N GLN A 77 11.60 -16.41 -11.39
CA GLN A 77 12.37 -17.65 -11.16
C GLN A 77 11.63 -18.91 -11.62
N THR A 78 10.31 -18.94 -11.47
CA THR A 78 9.50 -20.13 -11.79
C THR A 78 8.88 -20.11 -13.19
N GLY A 79 8.90 -18.95 -13.87
CA GLY A 79 8.18 -18.73 -15.12
C GLY A 79 6.66 -18.82 -14.97
N ARG A 80 6.13 -18.67 -13.75
CA ARG A 80 4.70 -18.81 -13.44
C ARG A 80 4.20 -17.57 -12.72
N GLN A 81 3.05 -17.06 -13.13
CA GLN A 81 2.39 -15.97 -12.42
C GLN A 81 1.73 -16.46 -11.12
N ASN A 82 1.24 -17.69 -11.07
CA ASN A 82 0.66 -18.23 -9.85
C ASN A 82 1.75 -18.82 -8.94
N VAL A 83 2.08 -18.10 -7.87
CA VAL A 83 3.09 -18.48 -6.88
C VAL A 83 2.51 -18.53 -5.47
N SER A 84 3.08 -19.39 -4.63
CA SER A 84 2.70 -19.47 -3.21
C SER A 84 2.90 -18.12 -2.52
N GLY A 85 1.93 -17.70 -1.71
CA GLY A 85 1.94 -16.42 -1.00
C GLY A 85 1.07 -15.33 -1.63
N LEU A 86 0.58 -15.51 -2.86
CA LEU A 86 -0.32 -14.54 -3.52
C LEU A 86 -1.62 -14.33 -2.74
N SER A 87 -2.27 -15.41 -2.29
CA SER A 87 -3.52 -15.31 -1.53
C SER A 87 -3.36 -14.51 -0.23
N TYR A 88 -2.24 -14.74 0.47
CA TYR A 88 -1.92 -13.99 1.68
C TYR A 88 -1.62 -12.52 1.38
N PHE A 89 -0.87 -12.25 0.31
CA PHE A 89 -0.61 -10.88 -0.14
C PHE A 89 -1.91 -10.13 -0.45
N TYR A 90 -2.83 -10.74 -1.21
CA TYR A 90 -4.12 -10.09 -1.52
C TYR A 90 -4.94 -9.80 -0.29
N HIS A 91 -5.08 -10.79 0.60
CA HIS A 91 -5.81 -10.59 1.84
C HIS A 91 -5.23 -9.42 2.63
N ARG A 92 -3.90 -9.33 2.74
CA ARG A 92 -3.26 -8.25 3.49
C ARG A 92 -3.36 -6.89 2.79
N LEU A 93 -3.31 -6.88 1.45
CA LEU A 93 -3.47 -5.67 0.65
C LEU A 93 -4.88 -5.09 0.82
N ASP A 94 -5.92 -5.92 0.71
CA ASP A 94 -7.32 -5.54 0.90
C ASP A 94 -7.59 -4.96 2.31
N GLU A 95 -7.04 -5.60 3.35
CA GLU A 95 -7.13 -5.08 4.72
C GLU A 95 -6.52 -3.68 4.87
N VAL A 96 -5.35 -3.45 4.26
CA VAL A 96 -4.66 -2.15 4.33
C VAL A 96 -5.40 -1.10 3.51
N ILE A 97 -5.89 -1.44 2.32
CA ILE A 97 -6.69 -0.56 1.48
C ILE A 97 -7.97 -0.14 2.21
N SER A 98 -8.70 -1.10 2.78
CA SER A 98 -9.92 -0.86 3.55
C SER A 98 -9.65 0.08 4.74
N SER A 99 -8.61 -0.19 5.52
CA SER A 99 -8.20 0.67 6.63
C SER A 99 -7.85 2.10 6.17
N LEU A 100 -7.14 2.25 5.05
CA LEU A 100 -6.79 3.55 4.49
C LEU A 100 -8.02 4.32 3.99
N MET A 101 -8.97 3.65 3.36
CA MET A 101 -10.23 4.25 2.92
C MET A 101 -11.09 4.70 4.10
N ASP A 102 -11.24 3.87 5.14
CA ASP A 102 -12.02 4.20 6.33
C ASP A 102 -11.41 5.40 7.10
N ASN A 103 -10.08 5.42 7.25
CA ASN A 103 -9.39 6.52 7.91
C ASN A 103 -9.35 7.81 7.06
N GLY A 104 -9.32 7.69 5.73
CA GLY A 104 -9.41 8.82 4.79
C GLY A 104 -10.80 9.45 4.76
N VAL A 105 -11.86 8.63 4.74
CA VAL A 105 -13.26 9.07 4.74
C VAL A 105 -13.67 9.60 6.13
N GLY A 106 -13.14 9.02 7.21
CA GLY A 106 -13.40 9.46 8.58
C GLY A 106 -12.94 10.89 8.88
N ARG A 107 -11.78 11.32 8.32
CA ARG A 107 -11.29 12.70 8.47
C ARG A 107 -12.07 13.72 7.64
N ALA A 108 -12.45 13.39 6.40
CA ALA A 108 -13.21 14.28 5.52
C ALA A 108 -14.62 14.60 6.08
N LYS A 109 -15.22 13.71 6.86
CA LYS A 109 -16.47 13.99 7.60
C LYS A 109 -16.27 14.88 8.82
N ALA A 110 -15.14 14.76 9.52
CA ALA A 110 -14.86 15.54 10.73
C ALA A 110 -14.56 17.02 10.41
N GLU A 111 -13.91 17.30 9.28
CA GLU A 111 -13.60 18.68 8.85
C GLU A 111 -14.81 19.44 8.27
N LYS A 112 -15.88 18.75 7.84
CA LYS A 112 -17.13 19.39 7.37
C LYS A 112 -18.10 19.77 8.49
N LEU A 113 -17.81 19.40 9.74
CA LEU A 113 -18.64 19.66 10.91
C LEU A 113 -18.04 20.71 11.87
N GLN A 114 -16.94 21.36 11.46
CA GLN A 114 -16.35 22.53 12.10
C GLN A 114 -16.59 23.78 11.24
#